data_AF-A0A7K1S3T3-F1
#
_entry.id   AF-A0A7K1S3T3-F1
#
_cell.length_a   1.000
_cell.length_b   1.000
_cell.length_c   1.000
_cell.angle_alpha   90.00
_cell.angle_beta   90.00
_cell.angle_gamma   90.00
#
_symmetry.space_group_name_H-M   'P 1'
#
loop_
_entity.id
_entity.type
_entity.pdbx_description
1 polymer ?
#
loop_
_entity_poly.entity_id
_entity_poly.type
_entity_poly.pdbx_seq_one_letter_code
_entity_poly.pdbx_strand_id
1 'polypeptide(L)'
;MKTQHKRSCLIKSVTIYRWILLLFFLNVTANAQPKADPQDQVARTFIAAVFNGDYKQAWDLFDPEAQKATPLEQFSQVAKKIDSVAKGLGFGQEIMEFMRGFRTYQTGQTIWVYTYKFKADVSKGMMPSAMIDIAFKDKQTTLVYGIIPKFPALSQSRPTSNYISTYSGKEITLENEQKWQIEGKAVNVNELALVLDNTNALFAIKVWDEEAKGITQQRAKEKAIPIVKYAIANGYLPKAEQGASQAKRKLSEGIGVAFIQPGTQGGYRIIIAPAEYK
;
A
#
# COMPACT_ATOMS: atom_id res chain seq x y z
N MET A 1 98.12 38.70 16.20
CA MET A 1 98.18 37.53 15.30
C MET A 1 97.01 36.60 15.59
N LYS A 2 96.42 36.04 14.53
CA LYS A 2 95.55 34.83 14.49
C LYS A 2 94.35 34.70 15.45
N THR A 3 93.17 34.83 14.85
CA THR A 3 91.90 34.13 15.12
C THR A 3 92.11 32.59 15.30
N GLN A 4 91.20 31.75 15.83
CA GLN A 4 89.79 31.60 15.42
C GLN A 4 88.94 30.67 16.32
N HIS A 5 87.64 31.01 16.41
CA HIS A 5 86.43 30.32 16.91
C HIS A 5 86.42 28.87 17.47
N LYS A 6 85.79 28.74 18.66
CA LYS A 6 84.91 27.62 19.04
C LYS A 6 83.72 27.50 18.06
N ARG A 7 83.32 26.28 17.69
CA ARG A 7 81.99 25.98 17.12
C ARG A 7 81.19 25.07 18.05
N SER A 8 79.92 25.39 18.22
CA SER A 8 78.99 24.78 19.18
C SER A 8 78.12 23.67 18.55
N CYS A 9 77.69 22.75 19.41
CA CYS A 9 76.78 21.64 19.09
C CYS A 9 75.31 22.13 19.04
N LEU A 10 74.59 21.83 17.96
CA LEU A 10 73.16 22.09 17.69
C LEU A 10 72.79 21.22 16.45
N ILE A 11 71.66 20.51 16.26
CA ILE A 11 70.51 20.08 17.10
C ILE A 11 70.11 18.66 16.63
N LYS A 12 69.65 17.75 17.52
CA LYS A 12 68.93 16.51 17.14
C LYS A 12 67.41 16.68 17.38
N SER A 13 66.63 17.19 16.43
CA SER A 13 65.17 17.42 16.64
C SER A 13 64.32 17.43 15.36
N VAL A 14 64.44 16.42 14.49
CA VAL A 14 63.59 16.32 13.27
C VAL A 14 62.72 15.05 13.23
N THR A 15 62.98 14.05 14.09
CA THR A 15 62.35 12.71 14.00
C THR A 15 61.11 12.50 14.86
N ILE A 16 60.56 13.53 15.51
CA ILE A 16 59.37 13.41 16.40
C ILE A 16 58.09 13.92 15.72
N TYR A 17 58.15 15.01 14.95
CA TYR A 17 56.97 15.60 14.31
C TYR A 17 56.32 14.72 13.22
N ARG A 18 57.05 13.75 12.66
CA ARG A 18 56.53 12.88 11.59
C ARG A 18 55.56 11.79 12.10
N TRP A 19 55.56 11.50 13.41
CA TRP A 19 54.63 10.54 14.02
C TRP A 19 53.37 11.20 14.60
N ILE A 20 53.49 12.45 15.08
CA ILE A 20 52.36 13.20 15.64
C ILE A 20 51.35 13.57 14.54
N LEU A 21 51.82 13.86 13.31
CA LEU A 21 50.92 14.15 12.18
C LEU A 21 50.13 12.91 11.69
N LEU A 22 50.64 11.69 11.93
CA LEU A 22 50.00 10.45 11.47
C LEU A 22 48.81 10.05 12.35
N LEU A 23 48.83 10.40 13.64
CA LEU A 23 47.75 10.12 14.59
C LEU A 23 46.53 11.06 14.42
N PHE A 24 46.69 12.20 13.75
CA PHE A 24 45.58 13.14 13.52
C PHE A 24 44.66 12.77 12.35
N PHE A 25 45.07 11.85 11.47
CA PHE A 25 44.26 11.39 10.33
C PHE A 25 43.43 10.12 10.61
N LEU A 26 43.53 9.53 11.81
CA LEU A 26 42.86 8.26 12.15
C LEU A 26 41.47 8.38 12.81
N ASN A 27 40.96 9.60 13.02
CA ASN A 27 39.84 9.82 13.96
C ASN A 27 38.45 10.09 13.34
N VAL A 28 38.25 10.07 12.01
CA VAL A 28 36.91 10.28 11.42
C VAL A 28 36.59 9.35 10.25
N THR A 29 36.56 8.04 10.53
CA THR A 29 35.60 7.13 9.87
C THR A 29 34.68 6.52 10.92
N ALA A 30 34.00 7.41 11.66
CA ALA A 30 32.76 7.02 12.30
C ALA A 30 31.82 6.53 11.20
N ASN A 31 31.70 5.20 11.05
CA ASN A 31 30.70 4.58 10.21
C ASN A 31 29.35 5.10 10.68
N ALA A 32 28.81 6.07 9.95
CA ALA A 32 27.43 6.52 10.09
C ALA A 32 26.56 5.33 9.66
N GLN A 33 26.30 4.42 10.60
CA GLN A 33 25.36 3.33 10.41
C GLN A 33 24.06 3.98 9.92
N PRO A 34 23.48 3.51 8.79
CA PRO A 34 22.27 4.10 8.25
C PRO A 34 21.24 4.22 9.37
N LYS A 35 20.83 5.46 9.67
CA LYS A 35 19.90 5.73 10.76
C LYS A 35 18.66 4.87 10.53
N ALA A 36 18.41 3.93 11.46
CA ALA A 36 17.32 2.98 11.34
C ALA A 36 16.00 3.72 11.09
N ASP A 37 15.26 3.27 10.08
CA ASP A 37 14.02 3.92 9.70
C ASP A 37 12.93 3.57 10.74
N PRO A 38 12.35 4.54 11.47
CA PRO A 38 11.37 4.24 12.51
C PRO A 38 10.13 3.51 11.98
N GLN A 39 9.76 3.71 10.71
CA GLN A 39 8.61 3.05 10.11
C GLN A 39 8.94 1.58 9.76
N ASP A 40 10.13 1.29 9.24
CA ASP A 40 10.58 -0.10 9.02
C ASP A 40 10.66 -0.86 10.35
N GLN A 41 11.17 -0.21 11.41
CA GLN A 41 11.20 -0.81 12.75
C GLN A 41 9.79 -1.15 13.25
N VAL A 42 8.85 -0.22 13.20
CA VAL A 42 7.45 -0.46 13.62
C VAL A 42 6.78 -1.55 12.78
N ALA A 43 6.96 -1.53 11.46
CA ALA A 43 6.39 -2.54 10.57
C ALA A 43 6.96 -3.95 10.85
N ARG A 44 8.25 -4.06 11.17
CA ARG A 44 8.86 -5.34 11.60
C ARG A 44 8.31 -5.82 12.94
N THR A 45 8.23 -4.94 13.94
CA THR A 45 7.64 -5.28 15.26
C THR A 45 6.19 -5.73 15.10
N PHE A 46 5.41 -5.02 14.26
CA PHE A 46 4.04 -5.38 13.92
C PHE A 46 3.93 -6.79 13.31
N ILE A 47 4.71 -7.08 12.27
CA ILE A 47 4.64 -8.39 11.59
C ILE A 47 5.12 -9.52 12.52
N ALA A 48 6.15 -9.27 13.32
CA ALA A 48 6.61 -10.23 14.32
C ALA A 48 5.52 -10.55 15.36
N ALA A 49 4.82 -9.53 15.88
CA ALA A 49 3.71 -9.69 16.80
C ALA A 49 2.57 -10.55 16.18
N VAL A 50 2.20 -10.29 14.92
CA VAL A 50 1.23 -11.11 14.18
C VAL A 50 1.66 -12.58 14.09
N PHE A 51 2.90 -12.88 13.70
CA PHE A 51 3.35 -14.26 13.54
C PHE A 51 3.62 -15.01 14.86
N ASN A 52 3.86 -14.27 15.94
CA ASN A 52 3.97 -14.81 17.30
C ASN A 52 2.60 -15.02 17.96
N GLY A 53 1.50 -14.60 17.33
CA GLY A 53 0.15 -14.69 17.88
C GLY A 53 -0.18 -13.58 18.90
N ASP A 54 0.72 -12.61 19.11
CA ASP A 54 0.46 -11.43 19.95
C ASP A 54 -0.32 -10.38 19.16
N TYR A 55 -1.58 -10.74 18.86
CA TYR A 55 -2.48 -9.86 18.12
C TYR A 55 -2.81 -8.59 18.90
N LYS A 56 -2.69 -8.59 20.24
CA LYS A 56 -2.88 -7.36 21.01
C LYS A 56 -1.72 -6.39 20.79
N GLN A 57 -0.46 -6.84 20.90
CA GLN A 57 0.70 -6.00 20.59
C GLN A 57 0.66 -5.47 19.15
N ALA A 58 0.28 -6.31 18.18
CA ALA A 58 0.10 -5.87 16.81
C ALA A 58 -1.01 -4.80 16.68
N TRP A 59 -2.15 -4.97 17.37
CA TRP A 59 -3.25 -4.01 17.36
C TRP A 59 -2.90 -2.68 18.07
N ASP A 60 -2.12 -2.73 19.14
CA ASP A 60 -1.64 -1.54 19.87
C ASP A 60 -0.71 -0.65 19.01
N LEU A 61 -0.12 -1.19 17.93
CA LEU A 61 0.73 -0.46 16.97
C LEU A 61 -0.07 0.22 15.83
N PHE A 62 -1.39 0.03 15.76
CA PHE A 62 -2.23 0.73 14.79
C PHE A 62 -2.48 2.20 15.18
N ASP A 63 -2.77 3.02 14.16
CA ASP A 63 -3.30 4.36 14.34
C ASP A 63 -4.66 4.34 15.10
N PRO A 64 -4.97 5.30 15.98
CA PRO A 64 -6.23 5.31 16.74
C PRO A 64 -7.50 5.37 15.89
N GLU A 65 -7.43 5.93 14.68
CA GLU A 65 -8.51 5.88 13.69
C GLU A 65 -8.71 4.45 13.16
N ALA A 66 -7.63 3.69 13.03
CA ALA A 66 -7.65 2.30 12.61
C ALA A 66 -8.19 1.37 13.68
N GLN A 67 -7.80 1.58 14.93
CA GLN A 67 -8.34 0.86 16.08
C GLN A 67 -9.87 1.04 16.21
N LYS A 68 -10.41 2.21 15.84
CA LYS A 68 -11.86 2.47 15.76
C LYS A 68 -12.53 1.76 14.59
N ALA A 69 -11.88 1.73 13.43
CA ALA A 69 -12.40 1.07 12.23
C ALA A 69 -12.34 -0.47 12.31
N THR A 70 -11.38 -1.02 13.05
CA THR A 70 -11.18 -2.47 13.22
C THR A 70 -10.91 -2.80 14.69
N PRO A 71 -11.96 -3.16 15.47
CA PRO A 71 -11.82 -3.63 16.83
C PRO A 71 -10.89 -4.84 16.95
N LEU A 72 -10.22 -4.97 18.09
CA LEU A 72 -9.19 -6.01 18.37
C LEU A 72 -9.64 -7.43 18.00
N GLU A 73 -10.90 -7.80 18.24
CA GLU A 73 -11.43 -9.12 17.90
C GLU A 73 -11.42 -9.36 16.38
N GLN A 74 -11.94 -8.41 15.59
CA GLN A 74 -11.95 -8.48 14.12
C GLN A 74 -10.52 -8.47 13.58
N PHE A 75 -9.65 -7.64 14.15
CA PHE A 75 -8.22 -7.63 13.81
C PHE A 75 -7.60 -9.02 14.03
N SER A 76 -7.83 -9.61 15.21
CA SER A 76 -7.24 -10.90 15.61
C SER A 76 -7.67 -12.05 14.68
N GLN A 77 -8.91 -12.04 14.20
CA GLN A 77 -9.40 -13.05 13.23
C GLN A 77 -8.64 -12.97 11.90
N VAL A 78 -8.39 -11.76 11.37
CA VAL A 78 -7.65 -11.58 10.11
C VAL A 78 -6.15 -11.83 10.31
N ALA A 79 -5.56 -11.33 11.40
CA ALA A 79 -4.16 -11.56 11.74
C ALA A 79 -3.85 -13.07 11.88
N LYS A 80 -4.73 -13.82 12.54
CA LYS A 80 -4.65 -15.29 12.63
C LYS A 80 -4.70 -15.97 11.27
N LYS A 81 -5.49 -15.45 10.32
CA LYS A 81 -5.57 -15.98 8.95
C LYS A 81 -4.29 -15.71 8.15
N ILE A 82 -3.68 -14.53 8.32
CA ILE A 82 -2.38 -14.19 7.73
C ILE A 82 -1.28 -15.12 8.27
N ASP A 83 -1.20 -15.29 9.59
CA ASP A 83 -0.26 -16.18 10.26
C ASP A 83 -0.43 -17.65 9.81
N SER A 84 -1.68 -18.14 9.80
CA SER A 84 -1.99 -19.50 9.37
C SER A 84 -1.58 -19.78 7.92
N VAL A 85 -1.77 -18.82 7.00
CA VAL A 85 -1.36 -18.98 5.60
C VAL A 85 0.16 -18.88 5.44
N ALA A 86 0.84 -17.97 6.15
CA ALA A 86 2.30 -17.88 6.13
C ALA A 86 2.96 -19.19 6.62
N LYS A 87 2.44 -19.76 7.72
CA LYS A 87 2.85 -21.07 8.25
C LYS A 87 2.55 -22.21 7.28
N GLY A 88 1.33 -22.26 6.71
CA GLY A 88 0.92 -23.29 5.76
C GLY A 88 1.71 -23.30 4.44
N LEU A 89 2.31 -22.17 4.05
CA LEU A 89 3.18 -22.05 2.88
C LEU A 89 4.67 -22.30 3.19
N GLY A 90 5.01 -22.62 4.44
CA GLY A 90 6.38 -22.96 4.85
C GLY A 90 7.38 -21.80 4.81
N PHE A 91 6.91 -20.55 4.71
CA PHE A 91 7.78 -19.38 4.54
C PHE A 91 8.53 -18.93 5.81
N GLY A 92 8.21 -19.51 6.96
CA GLY A 92 8.70 -19.08 8.27
C GLY A 92 8.22 -17.67 8.64
N GLN A 93 8.88 -17.06 9.63
CA GLN A 93 8.56 -15.72 10.14
C GLN A 93 9.54 -14.64 9.66
N GLU A 94 10.66 -15.02 9.03
CA GLU A 94 11.70 -14.08 8.63
C GLU A 94 11.31 -13.29 7.38
N ILE A 95 11.25 -11.96 7.53
CA ILE A 95 10.91 -11.02 6.47
C ILE A 95 12.10 -10.12 6.09
N MET A 96 12.09 -9.63 4.86
CA MET A 96 12.96 -8.55 4.39
C MET A 96 12.14 -7.50 3.65
N GLU A 97 12.58 -6.23 3.68
CA GLU A 97 11.96 -5.20 2.84
C GLU A 97 12.21 -5.59 1.38
N PHE A 98 11.16 -5.56 0.57
CA PHE A 98 11.22 -5.77 -0.87
C PHE A 98 11.20 -4.43 -1.61
N MET A 99 10.35 -3.50 -1.18
CA MET A 99 10.33 -2.12 -1.64
C MET A 99 9.53 -1.24 -0.68
N ARG A 100 9.74 0.08 -0.71
CA ARG A 100 8.91 1.07 -0.03
C ARG A 100 8.60 2.25 -0.96
N GLY A 101 7.44 2.86 -0.79
CA GLY A 101 7.00 3.93 -1.68
C GLY A 101 5.58 4.40 -1.42
N PHE A 102 5.18 5.47 -2.10
CA PHE A 102 3.76 5.81 -2.19
C PHE A 102 3.05 4.82 -3.11
N ARG A 103 1.87 4.34 -2.69
CA ARG A 103 0.96 3.57 -3.55
C ARG A 103 -0.40 4.26 -3.60
N THR A 104 -0.87 4.51 -4.82
CA THR A 104 -2.24 4.92 -5.08
C THR A 104 -3.12 3.68 -5.13
N TYR A 105 -4.03 3.55 -4.19
CA TYR A 105 -5.00 2.46 -4.15
C TYR A 105 -6.22 2.77 -5.02
N GLN A 106 -7.10 1.77 -5.20
CA GLN A 106 -8.26 1.85 -6.11
C GLN A 106 -9.29 2.93 -5.73
N THR A 107 -9.20 3.48 -4.52
CA THR A 107 -9.96 4.64 -4.02
C THR A 107 -9.42 5.99 -4.51
N GLY A 108 -8.29 6.01 -5.24
CA GLY A 108 -7.54 7.23 -5.55
C GLY A 108 -6.65 7.73 -4.40
N GLN A 109 -6.76 7.13 -3.20
CA GLN A 109 -5.93 7.50 -2.05
C GLN A 109 -4.48 7.06 -2.25
N THR A 110 -3.55 8.01 -2.12
CA THR A 110 -2.11 7.74 -2.10
C THR A 110 -1.63 7.59 -0.67
N ILE A 111 -1.08 6.42 -0.34
CA ILE A 111 -0.67 6.01 1.02
C ILE A 111 0.81 5.65 1.00
N TRP A 112 1.56 5.92 2.07
CA TRP A 112 2.96 5.50 2.20
C TRP A 112 3.04 4.04 2.66
N VAL A 113 3.81 3.19 1.96
CA VAL A 113 3.75 1.73 2.12
C VAL A 113 5.14 1.12 2.13
N TYR A 114 5.38 0.21 3.07
CA TYR A 114 6.47 -0.76 3.07
C TYR A 114 5.95 -2.11 2.60
N THR A 115 6.54 -2.69 1.57
CA THR A 115 6.25 -4.05 1.10
C THR A 115 7.35 -4.98 1.59
N TYR A 116 6.98 -5.98 2.38
CA TYR A 116 7.85 -7.06 2.84
C TYR A 116 7.62 -8.33 2.03
N LYS A 117 8.69 -9.11 1.86
CA LYS A 117 8.64 -10.50 1.40
C LYS A 117 9.26 -11.42 2.45
N PHE A 118 8.90 -12.69 2.41
CA PHE A 118 9.54 -13.70 3.25
C PHE A 118 10.94 -14.04 2.72
N LYS A 119 11.90 -14.29 3.61
CA LYS A 119 13.26 -14.68 3.19
C LYS A 119 13.30 -16.08 2.55
N ALA A 120 12.44 -16.99 3.01
CA ALA A 120 12.33 -18.34 2.44
C ALA A 120 11.60 -18.39 1.08
N ASP A 121 11.04 -17.26 0.62
CA ASP A 121 10.41 -17.17 -0.70
C ASP A 121 11.46 -17.11 -1.81
N VAL A 122 11.85 -18.29 -2.28
CA VAL A 122 12.83 -18.52 -3.37
C VAL A 122 12.20 -18.38 -4.77
N SER A 123 11.18 -17.54 -4.92
CA SER A 123 10.48 -17.27 -6.18
C SER A 123 11.45 -17.02 -7.34
N LYS A 124 11.40 -17.84 -8.39
CA LYS A 124 12.26 -17.70 -9.59
C LYS A 124 11.76 -16.63 -10.59
N GLY A 125 10.65 -15.96 -10.31
CA GLY A 125 10.09 -14.88 -11.13
C GLY A 125 10.44 -13.48 -10.61
N MET A 126 10.02 -12.43 -11.32
CA MET A 126 10.28 -11.03 -10.94
C MET A 126 9.52 -10.57 -9.67
N MET A 127 8.53 -11.33 -9.20
CA MET A 127 7.73 -11.02 -8.02
C MET A 127 7.78 -12.17 -7.01
N PRO A 128 7.85 -11.88 -5.69
CA PRO A 128 7.70 -12.87 -4.64
C PRO A 128 6.34 -13.58 -4.71
N SER A 129 6.34 -14.87 -4.36
CA SER A 129 5.16 -15.72 -4.21
C SER A 129 4.22 -15.20 -3.12
N ALA A 130 4.74 -14.56 -2.08
CA ALA A 130 3.95 -13.86 -1.07
C ALA A 130 4.60 -12.58 -0.55
N MET A 131 3.77 -11.56 -0.32
CA MET A 131 4.18 -10.28 0.25
C MET A 131 3.18 -9.78 1.30
N ILE A 132 3.63 -8.86 2.15
CA ILE A 132 2.79 -8.10 3.07
C ILE A 132 3.11 -6.61 2.87
N ASP A 133 2.12 -5.82 2.47
CA ASP A 133 2.22 -4.35 2.56
C ASP A 133 1.81 -3.91 3.97
N ILE A 134 2.64 -3.08 4.60
CA ILE A 134 2.31 -2.30 5.80
C ILE A 134 2.21 -0.83 5.39
N ALA A 135 1.05 -0.24 5.65
CA ALA A 135 0.70 1.12 5.28
C ALA A 135 0.85 2.08 6.47
N PHE A 136 1.24 3.32 6.16
CA PHE A 136 1.34 4.47 7.06
C PHE A 136 0.63 5.66 6.42
N LYS A 137 0.06 6.57 7.22
CA LYS A 137 -0.64 7.76 6.70
C LYS A 137 0.27 8.61 5.83
N ASP A 138 1.51 8.81 6.27
CA ASP A 138 2.56 9.52 5.54
C ASP A 138 3.97 8.98 5.89
N LYS A 139 5.03 9.71 5.52
CA LYS A 139 6.44 9.36 5.76
C LYS A 139 6.97 9.63 7.19
N GLN A 140 6.15 10.25 8.05
CA GLN A 140 6.51 10.67 9.39
C GLN A 140 5.73 9.89 10.46
N THR A 141 4.48 9.48 10.17
CA THR A 141 3.68 8.67 11.08
C THR A 141 4.29 7.30 11.34
N THR A 142 4.54 6.96 12.61
CA THR A 142 5.11 5.68 13.05
C THR A 142 4.04 4.74 13.63
N LEU A 143 2.78 4.86 13.19
CA LEU A 143 1.68 3.97 13.54
C LEU A 143 1.14 3.32 12.28
N VAL A 144 0.80 2.03 12.36
CA VAL A 144 0.29 1.26 11.23
C VAL A 144 -1.10 1.78 10.87
N TYR A 145 -1.27 2.24 9.64
CA TYR A 145 -2.55 2.65 9.09
C TYR A 145 -3.27 1.50 8.37
N GLY A 146 -2.56 0.46 7.97
CA GLY A 146 -3.19 -0.70 7.36
C GLY A 146 -2.23 -1.82 7.01
N ILE A 147 -2.77 -2.99 6.76
CA ILE A 147 -2.06 -4.16 6.25
C ILE A 147 -2.80 -4.77 5.06
N ILE A 148 -2.02 -5.13 4.03
CA ILE A 148 -2.55 -5.72 2.81
C ILE A 148 -1.72 -6.99 2.50
N PRO A 149 -2.21 -8.15 2.93
CA PRO A 149 -1.55 -9.43 2.69
C PRO A 149 -1.76 -9.88 1.24
N LYS A 150 -0.66 -10.14 0.53
CA LYS A 150 -0.63 -10.54 -0.89
C LYS A 150 -0.15 -11.99 -1.00
N PHE A 151 -1.02 -12.92 -0.61
CA PHE A 151 -0.79 -14.36 -0.74
C PHE A 151 -1.76 -14.92 -1.79
N PRO A 152 -1.32 -15.78 -2.74
CA PRO A 152 -2.21 -16.39 -3.73
C PRO A 152 -3.44 -17.07 -3.13
N ALA A 153 -3.28 -17.75 -1.99
CA ALA A 153 -4.36 -18.39 -1.24
C ALA A 153 -5.34 -17.40 -0.58
N LEU A 154 -4.89 -16.18 -0.24
CA LEU A 154 -5.78 -15.13 0.29
C LEU A 154 -6.47 -14.34 -0.83
N SER A 155 -5.82 -14.15 -1.97
CA SER A 155 -6.35 -13.47 -3.15
C SER A 155 -7.57 -14.15 -3.80
N GLN A 156 -7.82 -15.44 -3.49
CA GLN A 156 -9.00 -16.18 -3.93
C GLN A 156 -10.20 -16.07 -2.96
N SER A 157 -10.02 -15.41 -1.81
CA SER A 157 -11.08 -15.19 -0.82
C SER A 157 -11.49 -13.72 -0.76
N ARG A 158 -12.81 -13.49 -0.69
CA ARG A 158 -13.53 -12.19 -0.79
C ARG A 158 -12.67 -10.95 -0.48
N PRO A 159 -12.67 -9.90 -1.34
CA PRO A 159 -11.95 -8.64 -1.12
C PRO A 159 -12.28 -7.89 0.17
N THR A 160 -13.26 -8.36 0.95
CA THR A 160 -13.74 -7.77 2.21
C THR A 160 -13.19 -8.44 3.48
N SER A 161 -12.38 -9.52 3.43
CA SER A 161 -11.98 -10.27 4.66
C SER A 161 -10.49 -10.34 5.01
N ASN A 162 -9.59 -9.95 4.11
CA ASN A 162 -8.14 -9.92 4.40
C ASN A 162 -7.56 -8.50 4.36
N TYR A 163 -8.39 -7.52 4.04
CA TYR A 163 -8.07 -6.11 4.04
C TYR A 163 -8.27 -5.61 5.48
N ILE A 164 -7.19 -5.36 6.21
CA ILE A 164 -7.23 -4.41 7.33
C ILE A 164 -6.42 -3.20 6.88
N SER A 165 -6.83 -2.59 5.77
CA SER A 165 -6.78 -1.14 5.80
C SER A 165 -8.00 -0.70 6.60
N THR A 166 -7.92 0.46 7.21
CA THR A 166 -9.07 1.24 7.70
C THR A 166 -10.09 1.60 6.63
N TYR A 167 -9.83 1.16 5.40
CA TYR A 167 -10.34 1.70 4.16
C TYR A 167 -10.76 0.61 3.17
N SER A 168 -11.43 -0.44 3.66
CA SER A 168 -12.59 -0.91 2.91
C SER A 168 -13.62 0.23 2.93
N GLY A 169 -13.55 1.12 1.92
CA GLY A 169 -14.45 2.26 1.83
C GLY A 169 -15.89 1.77 1.93
N LYS A 170 -16.63 2.26 2.93
CA LYS A 170 -17.99 1.80 3.22
C LYS A 170 -18.81 1.94 1.93
N GLU A 171 -19.27 0.82 1.38
CA GLU A 171 -20.08 0.88 0.17
C GLU A 171 -21.53 1.21 0.53
N ILE A 172 -22.15 2.12 -0.23
CA ILE A 172 -23.60 2.36 -0.21
C ILE A 172 -24.13 1.97 -1.59
N THR A 173 -24.93 0.91 -1.65
CA THR A 173 -25.67 0.52 -2.85
C THR A 173 -26.68 1.61 -3.22
N LEU A 174 -26.62 2.10 -4.46
CA LEU A 174 -27.56 3.04 -5.06
C LEU A 174 -28.61 2.33 -5.90
N GLU A 175 -28.20 1.31 -6.66
CA GLU A 175 -29.05 0.41 -7.43
C GLU A 175 -28.48 -1.01 -7.41
N ASN A 176 -29.37 -1.99 -7.48
CA ASN A 176 -29.03 -3.41 -7.61
C ASN A 176 -28.83 -3.80 -9.09
N GLU A 177 -28.81 -5.10 -9.36
CA GLU A 177 -28.58 -5.68 -10.69
C GLU A 177 -29.58 -5.17 -11.73
N GLN A 178 -29.07 -4.81 -12.90
CA GLN A 178 -29.84 -4.29 -14.02
C GLN A 178 -29.12 -4.54 -15.36
N LYS A 179 -29.89 -4.55 -16.46
CA LYS A 179 -29.35 -4.75 -17.81
C LYS A 179 -29.46 -3.46 -18.61
N TRP A 180 -28.32 -2.94 -19.04
CA TRP A 180 -28.23 -1.76 -19.88
C TRP A 180 -28.06 -2.14 -21.35
N GLN A 181 -28.61 -1.33 -22.25
CA GLN A 181 -28.38 -1.44 -23.69
C GLN A 181 -27.53 -0.25 -24.14
N ILE A 182 -26.25 -0.52 -24.39
CA ILE A 182 -25.24 0.49 -24.72
C ILE A 182 -24.71 0.16 -26.12
N GLU A 183 -24.91 1.05 -27.08
CA GLU A 183 -24.41 0.88 -28.46
C GLU A 183 -24.83 -0.46 -29.11
N GLY A 184 -26.06 -0.90 -28.82
CA GLY A 184 -26.60 -2.19 -29.30
C GLY A 184 -26.08 -3.43 -28.56
N LYS A 185 -25.32 -3.26 -27.47
CA LYS A 185 -24.79 -4.36 -26.64
C LYS A 185 -25.44 -4.37 -25.26
N ALA A 186 -25.81 -5.57 -24.81
CA ALA A 186 -26.25 -5.79 -23.43
C ALA A 186 -25.05 -5.71 -22.48
N VAL A 187 -25.13 -4.83 -21.48
CA VAL A 187 -24.18 -4.75 -20.36
C VAL A 187 -24.93 -5.12 -19.08
N ASN A 188 -24.50 -6.20 -18.44
CA ASN A 188 -25.08 -6.65 -17.17
C ASN A 188 -24.40 -5.87 -16.03
N VAL A 189 -25.07 -4.85 -15.50
CA VAL A 189 -24.63 -4.11 -14.32
C VAL A 189 -25.02 -4.90 -13.09
N ASN A 190 -24.04 -5.31 -12.28
CA ASN A 190 -24.26 -5.98 -11.00
C ASN A 190 -24.80 -5.01 -9.95
N GLU A 191 -24.24 -3.80 -9.89
CA GLU A 191 -24.52 -2.84 -8.83
C GLU A 191 -24.07 -1.43 -9.24
N LEU A 192 -24.84 -0.42 -8.83
CA LEU A 192 -24.36 0.96 -8.73
C LEU A 192 -24.12 1.28 -7.26
N ALA A 193 -22.94 1.79 -6.91
CA ALA A 193 -22.58 2.05 -5.51
C ALA A 193 -21.80 3.37 -5.34
N LEU A 194 -21.79 3.87 -4.11
CA LEU A 194 -20.79 4.82 -3.64
C LEU A 194 -19.74 4.07 -2.83
N VAL A 195 -18.48 4.16 -3.24
CA VAL A 195 -17.34 3.73 -2.42
C VAL A 195 -16.90 4.96 -1.62
N LEU A 196 -17.25 5.02 -0.33
CA LEU A 196 -16.97 6.18 0.51
C LEU A 196 -15.51 6.20 0.97
N ASP A 197 -14.86 7.36 0.93
CA ASP A 197 -13.65 7.66 1.71
C ASP A 197 -13.93 8.54 2.94
N ASN A 198 -12.91 9.04 3.64
CA ASN A 198 -13.08 9.86 4.84
C ASN A 198 -13.69 11.24 4.53
N THR A 199 -13.48 11.75 3.33
CA THR A 199 -13.88 13.08 2.87
C THR A 199 -14.71 13.02 1.59
N ASN A 200 -14.46 12.05 0.71
CA ASN A 200 -15.13 11.90 -0.59
C ASN A 200 -15.98 10.63 -0.70
N ALA A 201 -16.65 10.51 -1.84
CA ALA A 201 -17.38 9.33 -2.30
C ALA A 201 -17.09 9.13 -3.78
N LEU A 202 -16.69 7.92 -4.19
CA LEU A 202 -16.52 7.56 -5.60
C LEU A 202 -17.81 6.89 -6.10
N PHE A 203 -18.42 7.44 -7.15
CA PHE A 203 -19.47 6.73 -7.88
C PHE A 203 -18.86 5.55 -8.63
N ALA A 204 -19.31 4.34 -8.33
CA ALA A 204 -18.79 3.09 -8.88
C ALA A 204 -19.90 2.29 -9.59
N ILE A 205 -19.62 1.92 -10.84
CA ILE A 205 -20.46 1.06 -11.68
C ILE A 205 -19.80 -0.32 -11.73
N LYS A 206 -20.44 -1.32 -11.12
CA LYS A 206 -19.94 -2.70 -11.10
C LYS A 206 -20.66 -3.47 -12.21
N VAL A 207 -19.91 -4.04 -13.16
CA VAL A 207 -20.46 -4.77 -14.32
C VAL A 207 -19.91 -6.19 -14.38
N TRP A 208 -20.74 -7.15 -14.78
CA TRP A 208 -20.30 -8.50 -15.10
C TRP A 208 -19.65 -8.53 -16.47
N ASP A 209 -18.42 -9.03 -16.55
CA ASP A 209 -17.62 -9.07 -17.76
C ASP A 209 -16.67 -10.27 -17.77
N GLU A 210 -16.92 -11.22 -18.67
CA GLU A 210 -16.11 -12.44 -18.82
C GLU A 210 -14.68 -12.12 -19.29
N GLU A 211 -14.48 -11.01 -20.02
CA GLU A 211 -13.16 -10.54 -20.48
C GLU A 211 -12.33 -9.87 -19.37
N ALA A 212 -12.89 -9.64 -18.17
CA ALA A 212 -12.20 -8.89 -17.11
C ALA A 212 -10.86 -9.51 -16.66
N LYS A 213 -10.66 -10.81 -16.92
CA LYS A 213 -9.40 -11.51 -16.65
C LYS A 213 -8.40 -11.28 -17.78
N GLY A 214 -7.43 -10.40 -17.53
CA GLY A 214 -6.35 -10.10 -18.47
C GLY A 214 -6.64 -8.93 -19.42
N ILE A 215 -7.76 -8.23 -19.23
CA ILE A 215 -8.05 -6.98 -19.93
C ILE A 215 -6.93 -5.94 -19.69
N THR A 216 -6.50 -5.26 -20.76
CA THR A 216 -5.50 -4.19 -20.67
C THR A 216 -6.16 -2.88 -20.20
N GLN A 217 -5.36 -1.94 -19.68
CA GLN A 217 -5.87 -0.63 -19.26
C GLN A 217 -6.58 0.11 -20.40
N GLN A 218 -5.98 0.08 -21.61
CA GLN A 218 -6.56 0.68 -22.80
C GLN A 218 -7.91 0.03 -23.16
N ARG A 219 -7.99 -1.31 -23.13
CA ARG A 219 -9.23 -2.02 -23.44
C ARG A 219 -10.32 -1.82 -22.39
N ALA A 220 -9.95 -1.76 -21.11
CA ALA A 220 -10.86 -1.44 -20.02
C ALA A 220 -11.41 -0.01 -20.15
N LYS A 221 -10.58 0.94 -20.57
CA LYS A 221 -10.97 2.33 -20.84
C LYS A 221 -11.98 2.43 -22.00
N GLU A 222 -11.70 1.75 -23.11
CA GLU A 222 -12.62 1.65 -24.26
C GLU A 222 -14.00 1.11 -23.86
N LYS A 223 -14.05 0.08 -23.01
CA LYS A 223 -15.33 -0.48 -22.51
C LYS A 223 -16.01 0.42 -21.48
N ALA A 224 -15.23 1.13 -20.65
CA ALA A 224 -15.76 1.93 -19.55
C ALA A 224 -16.37 3.26 -19.99
N ILE A 225 -15.81 3.94 -21.00
CA ILE A 225 -16.31 5.26 -21.43
C ILE A 225 -17.79 5.21 -21.87
N PRO A 226 -18.25 4.27 -22.74
CA PRO A 226 -19.67 4.14 -23.08
C PRO A 226 -20.57 3.84 -21.87
N ILE A 227 -20.09 3.03 -20.91
CA ILE A 227 -20.80 2.71 -19.67
C ILE A 227 -21.00 3.97 -18.80
N VAL A 228 -19.95 4.79 -18.65
CA VAL A 228 -20.03 6.06 -17.91
C VAL A 228 -20.95 7.06 -18.61
N LYS A 229 -20.84 7.21 -19.94
CA LYS A 229 -21.72 8.09 -20.73
C LYS A 229 -23.19 7.68 -20.60
N TYR A 230 -23.50 6.38 -20.68
CA TYR A 230 -24.85 5.87 -20.45
C TYR A 230 -25.34 6.15 -19.03
N ALA A 231 -24.50 5.95 -18.01
CA ALA A 231 -24.88 6.19 -16.62
C ALA A 231 -25.25 7.66 -16.35
N ILE A 232 -24.52 8.60 -16.96
CA ILE A 232 -24.80 10.04 -16.88
C ILE A 232 -26.11 10.36 -17.62
N ALA A 233 -26.26 9.88 -18.86
CA ALA A 233 -27.44 10.13 -19.69
C ALA A 233 -28.76 9.62 -19.08
N ASN A 234 -28.70 8.58 -18.24
CA ASN A 234 -29.84 7.99 -17.54
C ASN A 234 -29.99 8.49 -16.08
N GLY A 235 -29.31 9.58 -15.70
CA GLY A 235 -29.54 10.28 -14.42
C GLY A 235 -28.92 9.63 -13.18
N TYR A 236 -28.06 8.62 -13.31
CA TYR A 236 -27.44 7.96 -12.15
C TYR A 236 -26.38 8.83 -11.46
N LEU A 237 -25.75 9.77 -12.16
CA LEU A 237 -24.79 10.71 -11.56
C LEU A 237 -25.45 11.63 -10.50
N PRO A 238 -26.57 12.33 -10.79
CA PRO A 238 -27.35 13.03 -9.75
C PRO A 238 -27.76 12.15 -8.56
N LYS A 239 -28.11 10.88 -8.79
CA LYS A 239 -28.41 9.93 -7.71
C LYS A 239 -27.19 9.64 -6.83
N ALA A 240 -26.00 9.53 -7.44
CA ALA A 240 -24.73 9.39 -6.72
C ALA A 240 -24.37 10.66 -5.93
N GLU A 241 -24.59 11.85 -6.49
CA GLU A 241 -24.40 13.14 -5.80
C GLU A 241 -25.30 13.25 -4.55
N GLN A 242 -26.59 12.88 -4.69
CA GLN A 242 -27.53 12.83 -3.57
C GLN A 242 -27.07 11.85 -2.48
N GLY A 243 -26.67 10.64 -2.85
CA GLY A 243 -26.17 9.64 -1.89
C GLY A 243 -24.88 10.09 -1.18
N ALA A 244 -23.97 10.77 -1.88
CA ALA A 244 -22.74 11.30 -1.30
C ALA A 244 -23.06 12.41 -0.29
N SER A 245 -23.99 13.31 -0.63
CA SER A 245 -24.50 14.35 0.28
C SER A 245 -25.12 13.75 1.55
N GLN A 246 -25.98 12.72 1.41
CA GLN A 246 -26.56 11.98 2.54
C GLN A 246 -25.49 11.30 3.42
N ALA A 247 -24.44 10.75 2.80
CA ALA A 247 -23.28 10.19 3.50
C ALA A 247 -22.36 11.25 4.15
N LYS A 248 -22.65 12.55 3.96
CA LYS A 248 -21.80 13.68 4.35
C LYS A 248 -20.39 13.57 3.74
N ARG A 249 -20.35 13.41 2.42
CA ARG A 249 -19.13 13.29 1.60
C ARG A 249 -19.23 14.14 0.33
N LYS A 250 -18.09 14.60 -0.18
CA LYS A 250 -18.00 15.22 -1.50
C LYS A 250 -17.98 14.12 -2.57
N LEU A 251 -18.77 14.21 -3.64
CA LEU A 251 -18.59 13.26 -4.75
C LEU A 251 -17.27 13.55 -5.49
N SER A 252 -16.47 12.52 -5.72
CA SER A 252 -15.26 12.59 -6.55
C SER A 252 -15.62 12.89 -8.00
N GLU A 253 -14.77 13.66 -8.70
CA GLU A 253 -15.07 14.07 -10.08
C GLU A 253 -14.96 12.92 -11.09
N GLY A 254 -14.13 11.91 -10.82
CA GLY A 254 -14.02 10.71 -11.67
C GLY A 254 -15.07 9.66 -11.32
N ILE A 255 -15.44 8.82 -12.29
CA ILE A 255 -16.40 7.72 -12.13
C ILE A 255 -15.66 6.39 -12.26
N GLY A 256 -15.82 5.52 -11.27
CA GLY A 256 -15.22 4.19 -11.26
C GLY A 256 -16.06 3.18 -12.05
N VAL A 257 -15.40 2.36 -12.88
CA VAL A 257 -15.99 1.18 -13.51
C VAL A 257 -15.22 -0.06 -13.05
N ALA A 258 -15.93 -1.06 -12.53
CA ALA A 258 -15.37 -2.33 -12.10
C ALA A 258 -15.93 -3.47 -12.95
N PHE A 259 -15.10 -4.03 -13.82
CA PHE A 259 -15.36 -5.22 -14.60
C PHE A 259 -15.11 -6.45 -13.72
N ILE A 260 -16.15 -7.20 -13.38
CA ILE A 260 -16.09 -8.36 -12.49
C ILE A 260 -16.28 -9.62 -13.32
N GLN A 261 -15.36 -10.58 -13.23
CA GLN A 261 -15.49 -11.84 -13.97
C GLN A 261 -16.54 -12.74 -13.27
N PRO A 262 -17.61 -13.19 -13.98
CA PRO A 262 -18.65 -14.06 -13.42
C PRO A 262 -18.09 -15.31 -12.75
N GLY A 263 -18.70 -15.73 -11.63
CA GLY A 263 -18.23 -16.86 -10.82
C GLY A 263 -16.91 -16.63 -10.08
N THR A 264 -16.27 -15.47 -10.24
CA THR A 264 -15.04 -15.11 -9.52
C THR A 264 -15.25 -13.86 -8.66
N GLN A 265 -14.22 -13.52 -7.88
CA GLN A 265 -14.15 -12.27 -7.11
C GLN A 265 -13.02 -11.36 -7.65
N GLY A 266 -12.45 -11.72 -8.80
CA GLY A 266 -11.44 -10.97 -9.53
C GLY A 266 -12.06 -10.09 -10.60
N GLY A 267 -11.29 -9.09 -11.03
CA GLY A 267 -11.77 -8.12 -12.00
C GLY A 267 -10.77 -7.00 -12.26
N TYR A 268 -11.12 -6.15 -13.22
CA TYR A 268 -10.36 -4.95 -13.54
C TYR A 268 -11.14 -3.72 -13.09
N ARG A 269 -10.46 -2.73 -12.52
CA ARG A 269 -11.07 -1.48 -12.07
C ARG A 269 -10.35 -0.30 -12.70
N ILE A 270 -11.12 0.65 -13.21
CA ILE A 270 -10.61 1.89 -13.81
C ILE A 270 -11.45 3.06 -13.32
N ILE A 271 -10.82 4.21 -13.09
CA ILE A 271 -11.51 5.47 -12.89
C ILE A 271 -11.41 6.22 -14.21
N ILE A 272 -12.54 6.65 -14.76
CA ILE A 272 -12.61 7.51 -15.93
C ILE A 272 -12.72 8.95 -15.44
N ALA A 273 -11.83 9.82 -15.94
CA ALA A 273 -11.79 11.23 -15.57
C ALA A 273 -12.80 12.05 -16.38
N PRO A 274 -13.28 13.21 -15.88
CA PRO A 274 -14.25 14.07 -16.57
C PRO A 274 -13.90 14.39 -18.02
N ALA A 275 -12.62 14.62 -18.34
CA ALA A 275 -12.17 14.96 -19.68
C ALA A 275 -12.29 13.81 -20.71
N GLU A 276 -12.61 12.59 -20.25
CA GLU A 276 -12.65 11.38 -21.08
C GLU A 276 -14.08 10.91 -21.40
N TYR A 277 -15.08 11.44 -20.69
CA TYR A 277 -16.50 11.15 -20.92
C TYR A 277 -17.39 12.39 -21.12
N LYS A 278 -16.84 13.60 -21.01
CA LYS A 278 -17.51 14.82 -21.50
C LYS A 278 -17.53 14.88 -23.03
#